data_AF-A0A524PQF3-F1
#
_entry.id   AF-A0A524PQF3-F1
#
_cell.length_a   1.000
_cell.length_b   1.000
_cell.length_c   1.000
_cell.angle_alpha   90.00
_cell.angle_beta   90.00
_cell.angle_gamma   90.00
#
_symmetry.space_group_name_H-M   'P 1'
#
loop_
_entity.id
_entity.type
_entity.pdbx_description
1 polymer ?
#
loop_
_entity_poly.entity_id
_entity_poly.type
_entity_poly.pdbx_seq_one_letter_code
_entity_poly.pdbx_strand_id
1 'polypeptide(L)'
;DLRYILERDWKTLGPKLKGKINIYCGDMDNYYLNNAVYLMEEFLESTTDPYYNGDIAYGDRAEHCWNGDPDLPNYLSRLRYNEMYVPKIMARIKESAPAGADLTSWRY
;
A
#
# COMPACT_ATOMS: atom_id res chain seq x y z
N ASP A 1 14.99 -10.96 -1.87
CA ASP A 1 14.33 -9.75 -1.34
C ASP A 1 13.36 -9.24 -2.41
N LEU A 2 12.14 -8.84 -2.03
CA LEU A 2 11.14 -8.23 -2.92
C LEU A 2 11.63 -6.90 -3.50
N ARG A 3 12.29 -6.06 -2.67
CA ARG A 3 12.85 -4.78 -3.13
C ARG A 3 13.82 -5.01 -4.28
N TYR A 4 14.75 -5.95 -4.13
CA TYR A 4 15.72 -6.31 -5.16
C TYR A 4 15.06 -6.77 -6.48
N ILE A 5 13.97 -7.55 -6.41
CA ILE A 5 13.24 -7.98 -7.61
C ILE A 5 12.57 -6.78 -8.28
N LEU A 6 11.92 -5.92 -7.51
CA LEU A 6 11.29 -4.71 -8.04
C LEU A 6 12.32 -3.78 -8.67
N GLU A 7 13.45 -3.56 -8.01
CA GLU A 7 14.54 -2.70 -8.47
C GLU A 7 15.17 -3.21 -9.78
N ARG A 8 15.51 -4.50 -9.84
CA ARG A 8 16.08 -5.13 -11.02
C ARG A 8 15.11 -5.10 -12.21
N ASP A 9 13.83 -5.39 -11.96
CA ASP A 9 12.85 -5.68 -13.01
C ASP A 9 11.81 -4.56 -13.21
N TRP A 10 12.04 -3.36 -12.66
CA TRP A 10 11.04 -2.28 -12.65
C TRP A 10 10.54 -1.91 -14.05
N LYS A 11 11.41 -1.96 -15.06
CA LYS A 11 11.03 -1.72 -16.46
C LYS A 11 9.88 -2.63 -16.95
N THR A 12 9.80 -3.86 -16.42
CA THR A 12 8.76 -4.83 -16.77
C THR A 12 7.60 -4.81 -15.77
N LEU A 13 7.90 -4.62 -14.48
CA LEU A 13 6.91 -4.71 -13.40
C LEU A 13 6.19 -3.38 -13.15
N GLY A 14 6.88 -2.26 -13.26
CA GLY A 14 6.36 -0.91 -13.01
C GLY A 14 5.06 -0.63 -13.76
N PRO A 15 4.95 -0.87 -15.08
CA PRO A 15 3.69 -0.69 -15.81
C PRO A 15 2.53 -1.55 -15.27
N LYS A 16 2.83 -2.69 -14.65
CA LYS A 16 1.83 -3.60 -14.07
C LYS A 16 1.47 -3.24 -12.63
N LEU A 17 2.40 -2.62 -11.89
CA LEU A 17 2.29 -2.35 -10.45
C LEU A 17 2.06 -0.88 -10.10
N LYS A 18 2.17 0.04 -11.07
CA LYS A 18 1.84 1.46 -10.88
C LYS A 18 0.46 1.62 -10.23
N GLY A 19 0.40 2.34 -9.12
CA GLY A 19 -0.82 2.57 -8.36
C GLY A 19 -1.35 1.37 -7.59
N LYS A 20 -0.51 0.36 -7.30
CA LYS A 20 -0.94 -0.89 -6.64
C LYS A 20 -0.13 -1.26 -5.40
N ILE A 21 1.06 -0.68 -5.22
CA ILE A 21 1.92 -0.99 -4.07
C ILE A 21 1.53 -0.05 -2.94
N ASN A 22 1.01 -0.60 -1.84
CA ASN A 22 0.70 0.15 -0.63
C ASN A 22 1.34 -0.59 0.55
N ILE A 23 2.14 0.09 1.37
CA ILE A 23 2.91 -0.51 2.48
C ILE A 23 2.69 0.30 3.75
N TYR A 24 2.29 -0.38 4.82
CA TYR A 24 2.08 0.24 6.14
C TYR A 24 2.91 -0.51 7.18
N CYS A 25 3.66 0.23 7.99
CA CYS A 25 4.52 -0.35 9.02
C CYS A 25 4.59 0.55 10.25
N GLY A 26 4.63 -0.01 11.46
CA GLY A 26 4.94 0.77 12.64
C GLY A 26 6.43 1.12 12.70
N ASP A 27 6.79 2.33 13.13
CA ASP A 27 8.20 2.71 13.26
C ASP A 27 8.88 2.09 14.50
N MET A 28 8.09 1.55 15.44
CA MET A 28 8.50 0.74 16.59
C MET A 28 8.03 -0.72 16.47
N ASP A 29 8.05 -1.26 15.24
CA ASP A 29 7.76 -2.66 14.99
C ASP A 29 8.65 -3.59 15.84
N ASN A 30 8.05 -4.56 16.53
CA ASN A 30 8.75 -5.44 17.48
C ASN A 30 9.81 -6.34 16.83
N TYR A 31 9.78 -6.46 15.50
CA TYR A 31 10.73 -7.21 14.70
C TYR A 31 11.66 -6.31 13.87
N TYR A 32 11.63 -4.99 14.07
CA TYR A 32 12.48 -4.01 13.38
C TYR A 32 12.37 -4.07 11.84
N LEU A 33 11.17 -4.40 11.34
CA LEU A 33 10.91 -4.54 9.90
C LEU A 33 10.87 -3.19 9.16
N ASN A 34 10.69 -2.09 9.89
CA ASN A 34 10.65 -0.72 9.35
C ASN A 34 11.91 -0.38 8.53
N ASN A 35 13.09 -0.88 8.92
CA ASN A 35 14.33 -0.67 8.15
C ASN A 35 14.23 -1.20 6.72
N ALA A 36 13.59 -2.35 6.51
CA ALA A 36 13.40 -2.90 5.18
C ALA A 36 12.38 -2.08 4.37
N VAL A 37 11.40 -1.48 5.05
CA VAL A 37 10.41 -0.59 4.43
C VAL A 37 11.05 0.74 4.01
N TYR A 38 11.96 1.32 4.80
CA TYR A 38 12.73 2.51 4.39
C TYR A 38 13.53 2.27 3.11
N LEU A 39 14.20 1.12 2.98
CA LEU A 39 14.92 0.77 1.75
C LEU A 39 13.98 0.55 0.56
N MET A 40 12.81 -0.01 0.81
CA MET A 40 11.78 -0.19 -0.22
C MET A 40 11.22 1.16 -0.67
N GLU A 41 10.93 2.07 0.26
CA GLU A 41 10.46 3.42 0.00
C GLU A 41 11.47 4.23 -0.80
N GLU A 42 12.74 4.24 -0.40
CA GLU A 42 13.82 4.91 -1.14
C GLU A 42 13.86 4.46 -2.60
N PHE A 43 13.78 3.15 -2.85
CA PHE A 43 13.69 2.62 -4.20
C PHE A 43 12.40 3.07 -4.92
N LEU A 44 11.23 2.89 -4.32
CA LEU A 44 9.95 3.18 -4.97
C LEU A 44 9.82 4.67 -5.32
N GLU A 45 10.24 5.57 -4.42
CA GLU A 45 10.25 7.01 -4.66
C GLU A 45 11.24 7.43 -5.76
N SER A 46 12.29 6.65 -6.01
CA SER A 46 13.25 6.90 -7.09
C SER A 46 12.73 6.56 -8.50
N THR A 47 11.60 5.86 -8.61
CA THR A 47 11.08 5.39 -9.91
C THR A 47 10.52 6.54 -10.75
N THR A 48 10.78 6.60 -12.05
CA THR A 48 10.22 7.67 -12.92
C THR A 48 9.41 7.14 -14.10
N ASP A 49 9.80 5.97 -14.64
CA ASP A 49 9.23 5.41 -15.87
C ASP A 49 8.74 3.97 -15.69
N PRO A 50 7.56 3.75 -15.08
CA PRO A 50 6.70 4.74 -14.44
C PRO A 50 7.09 4.99 -12.96
N TYR A 51 6.72 6.16 -12.42
CA TYR A 51 6.65 6.36 -10.97
C TYR A 51 5.65 5.37 -10.34
N TYR A 52 6.02 4.74 -9.23
CA TYR A 52 5.24 3.67 -8.57
C TYR A 52 3.84 4.12 -8.18
N ASN A 53 3.66 5.41 -7.81
CA ASN A 53 2.36 6.05 -7.55
C ASN A 53 1.49 5.31 -6.52
N GLY A 54 2.12 4.77 -5.48
CA GLY A 54 1.48 4.03 -4.39
C GLY A 54 1.35 4.85 -3.11
N ASP A 55 1.27 4.15 -1.97
CA ASP A 55 1.16 4.75 -0.63
C ASP A 55 2.09 4.02 0.33
N ILE A 56 2.95 4.76 1.04
CA ILE A 56 3.75 4.21 2.14
C ILE A 56 3.52 5.09 3.35
N ALA A 57 3.14 4.49 4.47
CA ALA A 57 2.96 5.23 5.70
C ALA A 57 3.55 4.48 6.89
N TYR A 58 3.94 5.27 7.89
CA TYR A 58 4.47 4.77 9.15
C TYR A 58 3.59 5.18 10.32
N GLY A 59 3.33 4.24 11.23
CA GLY A 59 2.67 4.54 12.50
C GLY A 59 3.69 4.94 13.55
N ASP A 60 3.65 6.19 14.02
CA ASP A 60 4.52 6.69 15.10
C ASP A 60 4.27 5.90 16.39
N ARG A 61 5.34 5.30 16.92
CA ARG A 61 5.36 4.40 18.08
C ARG A 61 4.44 3.19 17.96
N ALA A 62 4.01 2.87 16.74
CA ALA A 62 3.15 1.72 16.50
C ALA A 62 3.97 0.44 16.41
N GLU A 63 3.39 -0.63 16.93
CA GLU A 63 4.00 -1.96 17.00
C GLU A 63 3.82 -2.75 15.69
N HIS A 64 4.17 -4.04 15.74
CA HIS A 64 3.88 -4.95 14.64
C HIS A 64 2.38 -4.99 14.28
N CYS A 65 2.08 -5.26 13.02
CA CYS A 65 0.73 -5.27 12.45
C CYS A 65 0.02 -3.90 12.38
N TRP A 66 0.69 -2.77 12.59
CA TRP A 66 0.09 -1.47 12.31
C TRP A 66 -0.44 -1.41 10.87
N ASN A 67 -1.68 -0.96 10.73
CA ASN A 67 -2.48 -1.19 9.55
C ASN A 67 -2.89 0.09 8.83
N GLY A 68 -2.17 1.19 8.99
CA GLY A 68 -2.44 2.43 8.26
C GLY A 68 -3.44 3.39 8.91
N ASP A 69 -3.92 3.13 10.13
CA ASP A 69 -4.77 4.06 10.89
C ASP A 69 -3.89 4.94 11.81
N PRO A 70 -3.72 6.24 11.53
CA PRO A 70 -2.93 7.12 12.38
C PRO A 70 -3.71 7.64 13.60
N ASP A 71 -5.04 7.47 13.62
CA ASP A 71 -5.92 8.12 14.59
C ASP A 71 -6.32 7.20 15.75
N LEU A 72 -6.32 5.88 15.52
CA LEU A 72 -6.72 4.87 16.50
C LEU A 72 -5.60 3.89 16.85
N PRO A 73 -5.62 3.35 18.07
CA PRO A 73 -4.68 2.31 18.46
C PRO A 73 -4.91 1.02 17.65
N ASN A 74 -3.83 0.29 17.42
CA ASN A 74 -3.78 -0.89 16.55
C ASN A 74 -4.83 -1.96 16.90
N TYR A 75 -5.11 -2.16 18.20
CA TYR A 75 -6.10 -3.14 18.65
C TYR A 75 -7.55 -2.79 18.26
N LEU A 76 -7.85 -1.50 18.02
CA LEU A 76 -9.13 -1.01 17.49
C LEU A 76 -9.12 -0.93 15.97
N SER A 77 -8.05 -0.38 15.37
CA SER A 77 -7.98 -0.20 13.92
C SER A 77 -8.10 -1.52 13.16
N ARG A 78 -7.59 -2.63 13.71
CA ARG A 78 -7.75 -3.98 13.15
C ARG A 78 -9.20 -4.47 13.06
N LEU A 79 -10.13 -3.85 13.79
CA LEU A 79 -11.57 -4.14 13.70
C LEU A 79 -12.26 -3.31 12.61
N ARG A 80 -11.53 -2.37 11.99
CA ARG A 80 -12.06 -1.35 11.07
C ARG A 80 -11.54 -1.48 9.64
N TYR A 81 -10.89 -2.60 9.29
CA TYR A 81 -10.35 -2.82 7.94
C TYR A 81 -11.37 -2.51 6.84
N ASN A 82 -12.62 -2.92 7.01
CA ASN A 82 -13.65 -2.65 6.01
C ASN A 82 -13.92 -1.14 5.86
N GLU A 83 -14.05 -0.41 6.96
CA GLU A 83 -14.26 1.04 6.93
C GLU A 83 -13.07 1.78 6.32
N MET A 84 -11.85 1.31 6.56
CA MET A 84 -10.63 1.92 6.04
C MET A 84 -10.37 1.60 4.57
N TYR A 85 -10.53 0.33 4.17
CA TYR A 85 -10.02 -0.18 2.91
C TYR A 85 -11.09 -0.42 1.85
N VAL A 86 -12.34 -0.71 2.22
CA VAL A 86 -13.40 -0.84 1.20
C VAL A 86 -13.51 0.45 0.39
N PRO A 87 -13.55 1.67 0.97
CA PRO A 87 -13.58 2.90 0.17
C PRO A 87 -12.38 3.03 -0.79
N LYS A 88 -11.16 2.71 -0.33
CA LYS A 88 -9.94 2.73 -1.17
C LYS A 88 -10.03 1.71 -2.32
N ILE A 89 -10.47 0.49 -2.04
CA ILE A 89 -10.66 -0.59 -3.03
C ILE A 89 -11.72 -0.18 -4.06
N MET A 90 -12.85 0.36 -3.61
CA MET A 90 -13.93 0.84 -4.49
C MET A 90 -13.44 1.94 -5.44
N ALA A 91 -12.67 2.90 -4.92
CA ALA A 91 -12.07 3.95 -5.73
C ALA A 91 -11.13 3.37 -6.80
N ARG A 92 -10.28 2.41 -6.40
CA ARG A 92 -9.35 1.75 -7.32
C ARG A 92 -10.04 0.94 -8.41
N ILE A 93 -11.08 0.18 -8.05
CA ILE A 93 -11.88 -0.58 -9.03
C ILE A 93 -12.49 0.39 -10.04
N LYS A 94 -13.10 1.49 -9.58
CA LYS A 94 -13.69 2.50 -10.46
C LYS A 94 -12.68 3.11 -11.43
N GLU A 95 -11.46 3.37 -10.98
CA GLU A 95 -10.38 3.96 -11.79
C GLU A 95 -9.79 2.97 -12.81
N SER A 96 -9.70 1.68 -12.46
CA SER A 96 -8.99 0.68 -13.27
C SER A 96 -9.88 -0.33 -14.01
N ALA A 97 -11.19 -0.27 -13.81
CA ALA A 97 -12.12 -1.19 -14.44
C ALA A 97 -12.06 -1.10 -15.98
N PRO A 98 -12.11 -2.23 -16.69
CA PRO A 98 -12.11 -2.22 -18.15
C PRO A 98 -13.40 -1.58 -18.68
N ALA A 99 -13.34 -1.09 -19.93
CA ALA A 99 -14.51 -0.52 -20.59
C ALA A 99 -15.67 -1.52 -20.60
N GLY A 100 -16.85 -1.07 -20.16
CA GLY A 100 -18.06 -1.89 -20.09
C GLY A 100 -18.19 -2.78 -18.84
N ALA A 101 -17.25 -2.73 -17.90
CA ALA A 101 -17.39 -3.43 -16.62
C ALA A 101 -18.56 -2.87 -15.79
N ASP A 102 -19.29 -3.76 -15.12
CA ASP A 102 -20.36 -3.38 -14.21
C ASP A 102 -19.81 -2.89 -12.88
N LEU A 103 -20.09 -1.62 -12.55
CA LEU A 103 -19.67 -0.94 -11.32
C LEU A 103 -20.85 -0.61 -10.40
N THR A 104 -22.04 -1.15 -10.69
CA THR A 104 -23.29 -0.71 -10.08
C THR A 104 -24.09 -1.83 -9.43
N SER A 105 -24.12 -3.05 -9.98
CA SER A 105 -24.98 -4.13 -9.45
C SER A 105 -24.64 -4.61 -8.04
N TRP A 106 -23.41 -4.35 -7.59
CA TRP A 106 -22.85 -4.85 -6.33
C TRP A 106 -22.50 -3.73 -5.35
N ARG A 107 -22.75 -2.46 -5.71
CA ARG A 107 -22.45 -1.30 -4.88
C ARG A 107 -23.70 -0.89 -4.10
N TYR A 108 -23.80 -1.36 -2.86
CA TYR A 108 -24.84 -1.01 -1.88
C TYR A 108 -24.31 -0.11 -0.77
#